data_AF-A0A418WIG5-F1
#
_entry.id   AF-A0A418WIG5-F1
#
_cell.length_a   1.000
_cell.length_b   1.000
_cell.length_c   1.000
_cell.angle_alpha   90.00
_cell.angle_beta   90.00
_cell.angle_gamma   90.00
#
_symmetry.space_group_name_H-M   'P 1'
#
loop_
_entity.id
_entity.type
_entity.pdbx_description
1 polymer ?
#
loop_
_entity_poly.entity_id
_entity_poly.type
_entity_poly.pdbx_seq_one_letter_code
_entity_poly.pdbx_strand_id
1 'polypeptide(L)'
;MKAILVMSREDKRKGRQPWLLLAAHATQMDILRLLVTCFIDCVCSTILSLTPDRRRRIFIIMLDEWPSLQEIPMLESIMADGGKYGASVFATMQQLSQLKKRYGEQGNKAVLGLIQTKVLFRAPERTTAEWFEAQFGRSMWGRPNGSVRLAT
;
A
#
# COMPACT_ATOMS: atom_id res chain seq x y z
N MET A 1 -8.96 4.30 -16.71
CA MET A 1 -8.61 5.61 -16.10
C MET A 1 -7.93 5.28 -14.80
N LYS A 2 -6.70 5.73 -14.59
CA LYS A 2 -5.96 5.44 -13.37
C LYS A 2 -5.99 6.65 -12.45
N ALA A 3 -6.30 6.43 -11.18
CA ALA A 3 -6.49 7.49 -10.20
C ALA A 3 -5.63 7.25 -8.95
N ILE A 4 -4.87 8.28 -8.57
CA ILE A 4 -4.16 8.34 -7.30
C ILE A 4 -4.75 9.50 -6.52
N LEU A 5 -5.16 9.21 -5.30
CA LEU A 5 -5.85 10.15 -4.44
C LEU A 5 -4.98 10.43 -3.22
N VAL A 6 -4.53 11.68 -3.09
CA VAL A 6 -3.81 12.14 -1.90
C VAL A 6 -4.77 13.02 -1.10
N MET A 7 -5.11 12.59 0.10
CA MET A 7 -5.99 13.31 1.01
C MET A 7 -5.17 13.81 2.20
N SER A 8 -5.11 15.13 2.39
CA SER A 8 -4.48 15.71 3.58
C SER A 8 -5.57 16.29 4.47
N ARG A 9 -5.74 15.71 5.67
CA ARG A 9 -6.57 16.28 6.72
C ARG A 9 -5.70 17.03 7.70
N GLU A 10 -5.72 18.36 7.58
CA GLU A 10 -5.12 19.27 8.55
C GLU A 10 -6.21 19.78 9.51
N ASP A 11 -6.18 19.26 10.75
CA ASP A 11 -7.23 19.44 11.76
C ASP A 11 -7.33 20.88 12.33
N LYS A 12 -6.46 21.80 11.89
CA LYS A 12 -6.42 23.19 12.38
C LYS A 12 -7.19 24.20 11.51
N ARG A 13 -7.59 23.85 10.28
CA ARG A 13 -8.42 24.73 9.45
C ARG A 13 -9.88 24.33 9.58
N LYS A 14 -10.72 25.18 10.21
CA LYS A 14 -12.19 25.13 10.06
C LYS A 14 -12.54 25.48 8.60
N GLY A 15 -12.44 24.52 7.68
CA GLY A 15 -12.66 24.72 6.25
C GLY A 15 -12.59 23.44 5.43
N ARG A 16 -12.84 23.55 4.11
CA ARG A 16 -12.79 22.45 3.14
C ARG A 16 -11.43 21.72 3.22
N GLN A 17 -11.47 20.40 3.34
CA GLN A 17 -10.26 19.58 3.29
C GLN A 17 -9.75 19.52 1.85
N PRO A 18 -8.48 19.86 1.59
CA PRO A 18 -7.92 19.79 0.25
C PRO A 18 -7.72 18.31 -0.13
N TRP A 19 -8.47 17.88 -1.14
CA TRP A 19 -8.28 16.59 -1.81
C TRP A 19 -7.51 16.85 -3.11
N LEU A 20 -6.41 16.13 -3.30
CA LEU A 20 -5.65 16.18 -4.54
C LEU A 20 -5.88 14.87 -5.28
N LEU A 21 -6.57 14.95 -6.41
CA LEU A 21 -6.83 13.82 -7.29
C LEU A 21 -5.93 13.92 -8.52
N LEU A 22 -5.01 12.97 -8.63
CA LEU A 22 -4.21 12.76 -9.84
C LEU A 22 -4.92 11.70 -10.67
N ALA A 23 -5.69 12.14 -11.67
CA ALA A 23 -6.32 11.26 -12.64
C ALA A 23 -5.60 11.33 -13.98
N ALA A 24 -5.28 10.17 -14.53
CA ALA A 24 -4.67 10.05 -15.84
C ALA A 24 -5.42 9.03 -16.70
N HIS A 25 -5.49 9.31 -18.00
CA HIS A 25 -5.99 8.35 -18.97
C HIS A 25 -4.97 7.22 -19.17
N ALA A 26 -5.44 5.99 -19.42
CA ALA A 26 -4.57 4.80 -19.51
C ALA A 26 -3.47 4.97 -20.58
N THR A 27 -3.78 5.59 -21.72
CA THR A 27 -2.84 5.86 -22.82
C THR A 27 -1.70 6.81 -22.43
N GLN A 28 -1.97 7.75 -21.52
CA GLN A 28 -0.97 8.74 -21.08
C GLN A 28 -0.22 8.27 -19.84
N MET A 29 -0.66 7.18 -19.21
CA MET A 29 -0.11 6.71 -17.95
C MET A 29 1.36 6.32 -18.07
N ASP A 30 1.78 5.74 -19.20
CA ASP A 30 3.19 5.35 -19.36
C ASP A 30 4.14 6.55 -19.35
N ILE A 31 3.70 7.69 -19.89
CA ILE A 31 4.46 8.95 -19.88
C ILE A 31 4.34 9.62 -18.50
N LEU A 32 3.11 9.71 -17.98
CA LEU A 32 2.83 10.37 -16.71
C LEU A 32 3.32 9.57 -15.50
N ARG A 33 3.64 8.28 -15.65
CA ARG A 33 4.13 7.41 -14.58
C ARG A 33 5.32 8.03 -13.86
N LEU A 34 6.32 8.53 -14.58
CA LEU A 34 7.52 9.12 -13.96
C LEU A 34 7.17 10.41 -13.22
N LEU A 35 6.33 11.26 -13.82
CA LEU A 35 5.90 12.52 -13.22
C LEU A 35 5.08 12.29 -11.95
N VAL A 36 4.14 11.36 -11.99
CA VAL A 36 3.30 10.96 -10.85
C VAL A 36 4.16 10.31 -9.76
N THR A 37 5.11 9.46 -10.13
CA THR A 37 6.07 8.85 -9.18
C THR A 37 6.89 9.94 -8.48
N CYS A 38 7.50 10.85 -9.24
CA CYS A 38 8.27 11.97 -8.70
C CYS A 38 7.42 12.87 -7.80
N PHE A 39 6.18 13.16 -8.21
CA PHE A 39 5.26 13.95 -7.42
C PHE A 39 4.93 13.27 -6.07
N ILE A 40 4.64 11.97 -6.08
CA ILE A 40 4.40 11.20 -4.86
C ILE A 40 5.66 11.20 -3.98
N ASP A 41 6.85 11.03 -4.56
CA ASP A 41 8.11 11.04 -3.83
C ASP A 41 8.36 12.40 -3.13
N CYS A 42 8.11 13.51 -3.85
CA CYS A 42 8.15 14.86 -3.30
C CYS A 42 7.14 15.06 -2.16
N VAL A 43 5.91 14.57 -2.33
CA VAL A 43 4.89 14.60 -1.27
C VAL A 43 5.35 13.80 -0.07
N CYS A 44 5.92 12.61 -0.27
CA CYS A 44 6.43 11.77 0.81
C CYS A 44 7.57 12.44 1.56
N SER A 45 8.56 12.97 0.85
CA SER A 45 9.68 13.72 1.42
C SER A 45 9.21 14.94 2.21
N THR A 46 8.23 15.67 1.69
CA THR A 46 7.64 16.83 2.38
C THR A 46 6.95 16.40 3.68
N ILE A 47 6.18 15.30 3.66
CA ILE A 47 5.49 14.79 4.85
C ILE A 47 6.49 14.36 5.93
N LEU A 48 7.58 13.67 5.55
CA LEU A 48 8.64 13.28 6.48
C LEU A 48 9.42 14.48 7.03
N SER A 49 9.45 15.60 6.30
CA SER A 49 10.08 16.85 6.76
C SER A 49 9.18 17.69 7.66
N LEU A 50 7.89 17.34 7.82
CA LEU A 50 6.99 18.05 8.73
C LEU A 50 7.30 17.70 10.19
N THR A 51 6.95 18.62 11.09
CA THR A 51 7.02 18.34 12.52
C THR A 51 6.11 17.16 12.90
N PRO A 52 6.57 16.25 13.78
CA PRO A 52 5.79 15.08 14.18
C PRO A 52 4.55 15.54 14.95
N ASP A 53 3.37 15.34 14.36
CA ASP A 53 2.08 15.66 14.95
C ASP A 53 1.12 14.48 14.80
N ARG A 54 0.82 13.81 15.91
CA ARG A 54 -0.08 12.65 15.95
C ARG A 54 -1.55 12.99 15.64
N ARG A 55 -1.93 14.27 15.65
CA ARG A 55 -3.29 14.72 15.31
C ARG A 55 -3.49 14.97 13.83
N ARG A 56 -2.42 15.23 13.09
CA ARG A 56 -2.45 15.36 11.63
C ARG A 56 -2.75 13.98 11.03
N ARG A 57 -3.64 13.92 10.03
CA ARG A 57 -3.94 12.66 9.33
C ARG A 57 -3.80 12.88 7.83
N ILE A 58 -2.72 12.42 7.25
CA ILE A 58 -2.50 12.47 5.81
C ILE A 58 -2.69 11.06 5.27
N PHE A 59 -3.71 10.88 4.44
CA PHE A 59 -3.98 9.61 3.77
C PHE A 59 -3.46 9.67 2.34
N ILE A 60 -2.46 8.84 2.03
CA ILE A 60 -2.01 8.62 0.66
C ILE A 60 -2.73 7.36 0.17
N ILE A 61 -3.73 7.53 -0.70
CA ILE A 61 -4.57 6.43 -1.19
C ILE A 61 -4.22 6.16 -2.66
N MET A 62 -3.49 5.07 -2.89
CA MET A 62 -3.17 4.57 -4.21
C MET A 62 -4.21 3.53 -4.61
N LEU A 63 -5.26 3.99 -5.30
CA LEU A 63 -6.43 3.18 -5.69
C LEU A 63 -6.25 2.42 -7.00
N ASP A 64 -5.26 2.77 -7.82
CA ASP A 64 -5.05 2.10 -9.10
C ASP A 64 -3.61 1.60 -9.22
N GLU A 65 -3.44 0.33 -8.85
CA GLU A 65 -2.28 -0.53 -9.10
C GLU A 65 -0.93 0.08 -8.70
N TRP A 66 -0.53 -0.16 -7.44
CA TRP A 66 0.83 0.13 -6.93
C TRP A 66 1.99 -0.30 -7.87
N PRO A 67 2.01 -1.52 -8.45
CA PRO A 67 3.12 -1.93 -9.32
C PRO A 67 3.15 -1.17 -10.66
N SER A 68 2.12 -0.37 -10.94
CA SER A 68 2.10 0.53 -12.07
C SER A 68 2.85 1.85 -11.83
N LEU A 69 3.47 2.05 -10.66
CA LEU A 69 4.41 3.14 -10.39
C LEU A 69 5.85 2.64 -10.48
N GLN A 70 6.83 3.56 -10.55
CA GLN A 70 8.22 3.16 -10.34
C GLN A 70 8.47 2.83 -8.86
N GLU A 71 9.62 2.26 -8.55
CA GLU A 71 10.04 2.05 -7.16
C GLU A 71 10.20 3.42 -6.49
N ILE A 72 9.56 3.60 -5.32
CA ILE A 72 9.56 4.87 -4.58
C ILE A 72 10.23 4.64 -3.22
N PRO A 73 11.52 4.98 -3.06
CA PRO A 73 12.24 4.76 -1.81
C PRO A 73 11.60 5.47 -0.61
N MET A 74 11.10 6.70 -0.79
CA MET A 74 10.48 7.46 0.30
C MET A 74 9.16 6.86 0.78
N LEU A 75 8.55 6.02 -0.04
CA LEU A 75 7.29 5.39 0.30
C LEU A 75 7.48 4.25 1.30
N GLU A 76 8.60 3.52 1.22
CA GLU A 76 9.00 2.54 2.24
C GLU A 76 9.26 3.25 3.58
N SER A 77 9.96 4.39 3.54
CA SER A 77 10.20 5.21 4.73
C SER A 77 8.90 5.71 5.37
N ILE A 78 7.92 6.16 4.57
CA ILE A 78 6.60 6.53 5.09
C ILE A 78 5.82 5.31 5.61
N MET A 79 5.93 4.14 4.98
CA MET A 79 5.28 2.94 5.49
C MET A 79 5.87 2.50 6.84
N ALA A 80 7.18 2.67 7.05
CA ALA A 80 7.85 2.34 8.30
C ALA A 80 7.61 3.38 9.41
N ASP A 81 7.81 4.67 9.12
CA ASP A 81 7.83 5.75 10.10
C ASP A 81 6.65 6.72 10.03
N GLY A 82 5.79 6.61 9.02
CA GLY A 82 4.68 7.53 8.75
C GLY A 82 3.68 7.64 9.89
N GLY A 83 3.55 6.60 10.72
CA GLY A 83 2.73 6.63 11.94
C GLY A 83 3.14 7.73 12.93
N LYS A 84 4.40 8.15 12.95
CA LYS A 84 4.89 9.28 13.79
C LYS A 84 4.41 10.63 13.28
N TYR A 85 4.26 10.76 11.96
CA TYR A 85 3.86 11.98 11.25
C TYR A 85 2.36 12.02 10.93
N GLY A 86 1.61 10.99 11.33
CA GLY A 86 0.18 10.87 11.03
C GLY A 86 -0.11 10.53 9.56
N ALA A 87 0.87 10.01 8.84
CA ALA A 87 0.71 9.52 7.48
C ALA A 87 0.21 8.08 7.47
N SER A 88 -0.80 7.79 6.65
CA SER A 88 -1.32 6.45 6.42
C SER A 88 -1.36 6.20 4.93
N VAL A 89 -0.71 5.12 4.49
CA VAL A 89 -0.71 4.71 3.08
C VAL A 89 -1.70 3.58 2.89
N PHE A 90 -2.58 3.72 1.91
CA PHE A 90 -3.46 2.65 1.45
C PHE A 90 -3.10 2.32 0.02
N ALA A 91 -2.66 1.10 -0.22
CA ALA A 91 -2.24 0.63 -1.53
C ALA A 91 -3.04 -0.61 -1.93
N THR A 92 -3.60 -0.59 -3.14
CA THR A 92 -4.29 -1.75 -3.72
C THR A 92 -3.48 -2.34 -4.87
N MET A 93 -3.40 -3.67 -4.90
CA MET A 93 -2.78 -4.42 -5.98
C MET A 93 -3.70 -5.56 -6.42
N GLN A 94 -3.72 -5.86 -7.72
CA GLN A 94 -4.51 -6.98 -8.25
C GLN A 94 -3.76 -8.31 -8.15
N GLN A 95 -2.44 -8.31 -8.34
CA GLN A 95 -1.63 -9.51 -8.43
C GLN A 95 -0.28 -9.32 -7.74
N LEU A 96 0.13 -10.30 -6.93
CA LEU A 96 1.41 -10.26 -6.21
C LEU A 96 2.61 -10.44 -7.16
N SER A 97 2.42 -11.18 -8.25
CA SER A 97 3.43 -11.42 -9.29
C SER A 97 3.91 -10.13 -9.96
N GLN A 98 3.01 -9.16 -10.15
CA GLN A 98 3.39 -7.84 -10.68
C GLN A 98 4.26 -7.04 -9.71
N LEU A 99 3.97 -7.15 -8.41
CA LEU A 99 4.77 -6.49 -7.37
C LEU A 99 6.18 -7.11 -7.30
N LYS A 100 6.28 -8.44 -7.35
CA LYS A 100 7.57 -9.17 -7.43
C LYS A 100 8.39 -8.76 -8.64
N LYS A 101 7.76 -8.58 -9.80
CA LYS A 101 8.45 -8.17 -11.03
C LYS A 101 9.05 -6.76 -10.91
N ARG A 102 8.42 -5.88 -10.13
CA ARG A 102 8.83 -4.48 -9.99
C ARG A 102 9.85 -4.26 -8.86
N TYR A 103 9.60 -4.80 -7.68
CA TYR A 103 10.44 -4.63 -6.47
C TYR A 103 11.43 -5.80 -6.24
N GLY A 104 11.42 -6.80 -7.12
CA GLY A 104 12.16 -8.05 -6.91
C GLY A 104 11.55 -8.92 -5.79
N GLU A 105 12.13 -10.11 -5.60
CA GLU A 105 11.65 -11.07 -4.60
C GLU A 105 11.87 -10.56 -3.17
N GLN A 106 13.00 -9.90 -2.91
CA GLN A 106 13.39 -9.41 -1.59
C GLN A 106 12.67 -8.11 -1.22
N GLY A 107 12.62 -7.13 -2.13
CA GLY A 107 11.93 -5.85 -1.90
C GLY A 107 10.43 -6.06 -1.69
N ASN A 108 9.81 -6.98 -2.44
CA ASN A 108 8.40 -7.31 -2.23
C ASN A 108 8.12 -7.82 -0.80
N LYS A 109 8.97 -8.71 -0.26
CA LYS A 109 8.82 -9.20 1.11
C LYS A 109 9.01 -8.11 2.15
N ALA A 110 9.95 -7.19 1.92
CA ALA A 110 10.20 -6.06 2.81
C ALA A 110 8.99 -5.11 2.85
N VAL A 111 8.51 -4.66 1.69
CA VAL A 111 7.35 -3.76 1.57
C VAL A 111 6.08 -4.40 2.15
N LEU A 112 5.80 -5.66 1.82
CA LEU A 112 4.66 -6.39 2.40
C LEU A 112 4.82 -6.65 3.91
N GLY A 113 6.04 -6.65 4.43
CA GLY A 113 6.32 -6.72 5.86
C GLY A 113 6.01 -5.42 6.60
N LEU A 114 6.20 -4.27 5.95
CA LEU A 114 5.86 -2.95 6.50
C LEU A 114 4.35 -2.72 6.58
N ILE A 115 3.57 -3.34 5.69
CA ILE A 115 2.11 -3.24 5.68
C ILE A 115 1.51 -4.06 6.82
N GLN A 116 1.05 -3.36 7.86
CA GLN A 116 0.44 -3.99 9.04
C GLN A 116 -0.96 -4.54 8.77
N THR A 117 -1.79 -3.80 8.03
CA THR A 117 -3.17 -4.22 7.73
C THR A 117 -3.26 -4.67 6.28
N LYS A 118 -3.58 -5.94 6.08
CA LYS A 118 -3.74 -6.55 4.75
C LYS A 118 -5.19 -6.98 4.57
N VAL A 119 -5.82 -6.51 3.50
CA VAL A 119 -7.16 -6.95 3.11
C VAL A 119 -7.00 -7.82 1.87
N LEU A 120 -7.37 -9.10 2.01
CA LEU A 120 -7.19 -10.10 0.97
C LEU A 120 -8.53 -10.40 0.31
N PHE A 121 -8.62 -10.15 -0.99
CA PHE A 121 -9.76 -10.54 -1.82
C PHE A 121 -9.46 -11.85 -2.55
N ARG A 122 -10.44 -12.38 -3.31
CA ARG A 122 -10.26 -13.61 -4.09
C ARG A 122 -9.03 -13.53 -5.00
N ALA A 123 -8.05 -14.40 -4.78
CA ALA A 123 -6.90 -14.56 -5.68
C ALA A 123 -7.29 -15.44 -6.87
N PRO A 124 -7.10 -14.98 -8.12
CA PRO A 124 -7.23 -15.83 -9.30
C PRO A 124 -5.98 -16.70 -9.55
N GLU A 125 -4.81 -16.32 -9.03
CA GLU A 125 -3.53 -16.99 -9.28
C GLU A 125 -3.08 -17.86 -8.08
N ARG A 126 -2.60 -19.08 -8.36
CA ARG A 126 -2.15 -20.05 -7.34
C ARG A 126 -1.01 -19.52 -6.47
N THR A 127 -0.04 -18.84 -7.06
CA THR A 127 1.11 -18.26 -6.33
C THR A 127 0.68 -17.23 -5.29
N THR A 128 -0.36 -16.44 -5.61
CA THR A 128 -0.93 -15.44 -4.69
C THR A 128 -1.78 -16.13 -3.62
N ALA A 129 -2.50 -17.21 -3.97
CA ALA A 129 -3.28 -17.99 -3.02
C ALA A 129 -2.40 -18.71 -1.98
N GLU A 130 -1.29 -19.33 -2.40
CA GLU A 130 -0.31 -19.94 -1.48
C GLU A 130 0.31 -18.89 -0.54
N TRP A 131 0.56 -17.68 -1.05
CA TRP A 131 1.02 -16.58 -0.21
C TRP A 131 -0.06 -16.13 0.78
N PHE A 132 -1.33 -16.07 0.38
CA PHE A 132 -2.45 -15.77 1.29
C PHE A 132 -2.59 -16.81 2.39
N GLU A 133 -2.52 -18.11 2.06
CA GLU A 133 -2.52 -19.20 3.05
C GLU A 133 -1.41 -19.00 4.09
N ALA A 134 -0.20 -18.67 3.63
CA ALA A 134 0.93 -18.40 4.52
C ALA A 134 0.72 -17.17 5.43
N GLN A 135 -0.04 -16.15 5.00
CA GLN A 135 -0.33 -14.97 5.83
C GLN A 135 -1.39 -15.22 6.90
N PHE A 136 -2.42 -16.02 6.61
CA PHE A 136 -3.47 -16.32 7.60
C PHE A 136 -2.96 -17.21 8.75
N GLY A 137 -1.87 -17.94 8.53
CA GLY A 137 -1.32 -18.88 9.50
C GLY A 137 -2.18 -20.14 9.63
N ARG A 138 -1.66 -21.12 10.37
CA ARG A 138 -2.36 -22.39 10.61
C ARG A 138 -2.95 -22.39 12.01
N SER A 139 -4.26 -22.60 12.11
CA SER A 139 -4.89 -22.89 13.39
C SER A 139 -5.01 -24.41 13.54
N MET A 140 -4.46 -24.96 14.62
CA MET A 140 -4.67 -26.36 14.95
C MET A 140 -5.96 -26.47 15.75
N TRP A 141 -6.99 -27.05 15.14
CA TRP A 141 -8.21 -27.38 15.83
C TRP A 141 -8.18 -28.85 16.27
N GLY A 142 -8.22 -29.09 17.58
CA GLY A 142 -8.38 -30.43 18.14
C GLY A 142 -9.82 -30.92 17.97
N ARG A 143 -10.06 -31.90 17.10
CA ARG A 143 -11.34 -32.62 17.08
C ARG A 143 -11.38 -33.64 18.23
N PRO A 144 -12.53 -33.84 18.91
CA PRO A 144 -12.65 -34.78 20.04
C PRO A 144 -12.37 -36.26 19.70
N ASN A 145 -12.32 -36.61 18.42
CA ASN A 145 -11.97 -37.94 17.94
C ASN A 145 -10.64 -37.88 17.18
N GLY A 146 -9.53 -38.09 17.89
CA GLY A 146 -8.23 -38.68 17.48
C GLY A 146 -7.56 -38.42 16.13
N SER A 147 -8.17 -37.73 15.17
CA SER A 147 -7.63 -37.50 13.83
C SER A 147 -7.44 -36.00 13.63
N VAL A 148 -6.20 -35.54 13.87
CA VAL A 148 -5.77 -34.19 13.52
C VAL A 148 -5.66 -34.12 12.00
N ARG A 149 -6.48 -33.30 11.35
CA ARG A 149 -6.27 -32.89 9.96
C ARG A 149 -6.05 -31.39 9.94
N LEU A 150 -4.98 -30.97 9.28
CA LEU A 150 -4.70 -29.57 8.96
C LEU A 150 -5.86 -29.06 8.09
N ALA A 151 -6.62 -28.09 8.60
CA ALA A 151 -7.61 -27.38 7.81
C ALA A 151 -6.91 -26.23 7.09
N THR A 152 -7.02 -26.23 5.76
CA THR A 152 -6.56 -25.18 4.85
C THR A 152 -7.64 -24.13 4.64
#